data_AF-A0A5J9SK59-F1
#
_entry.id   AF-A0A5J9SK59-F1
#
_cell.length_a   1.000
_cell.length_b   1.000
_cell.length_c   1.000
_cell.angle_alpha   90.00
_cell.angle_beta   90.00
_cell.angle_gamma   90.00
#
_symmetry.space_group_name_H-M   'P 1'
#
loop_
_entity.id
_entity.type
_entity.pdbx_description
1 polymer ?
#
loop_
_entity_poly.entity_id
_entity_poly.type
_entity_poly.pdbx_seq_one_letter_code
_entity_poly.pdbx_strand_id
1 'polypeptide(L)'
;NEAAKRYLAPPQQLSSLSREALTAAAIADLLLPSLPHLYGHHSRPSTANRLPPPRLSIVPALSGRRPSARPALPGSRPRLRTSDDAHARRRRAPVRDSAPTALTTVPLAVTVYTPMAWGQGARRPILGLLLRAQQQAARGYSSSAFQARTAGTHVPQNTAFFRRFSSEVPASEQMNLIKQLRERTSAPIKDVKASLVTCNWDIEAAQKDLRKRGVVLAAKKSSRTAAEGLLAIAQDEKRAAVVELNCETDFVARNDVFQYLASSLAKKALSAQGSGELFLPFGPDYFENMSINLDHPKLSGETTVQSAVTEVAAMVGENVKFRRGFMLSTSAHGVVSSYMHTCPRPGLGRIAGLVTLEAEDSSALLDAVKEVGSSIAMHIVAAKPLFVSKELVSAAAVENEREILRTQAQSSGKSQMAMDKMVEGRLRKYFEEVVLMEQKYVVNDSTNIKMVLNDLSKKVGCKVTIGNFIRMEVGEGIGRSETADGSEAVAGTA
;
A
#
# COMPACT_ATOMS: atom_id res chain seq x y z
N ASN A 1 37.94 43.24 -31.09
CA ASN A 1 36.54 43.62 -31.38
C ASN A 1 35.60 42.46 -30.99
N GLU A 2 35.31 42.15 -29.73
CA GLU A 2 35.39 42.95 -28.47
C GLU A 2 34.36 44.09 -28.38
N ALA A 3 34.01 44.48 -27.14
CA ALA A 3 32.79 45.19 -26.71
C ALA A 3 31.51 44.32 -26.86
N ALA A 4 31.15 43.43 -25.91
CA ALA A 4 30.76 43.63 -24.50
C ALA A 4 29.37 44.30 -24.36
N LYS A 5 28.32 43.60 -23.89
CA LYS A 5 27.99 43.12 -22.51
C LYS A 5 27.42 44.22 -21.59
N ARG A 6 26.56 43.78 -20.64
CA ARG A 6 25.70 44.55 -19.70
C ARG A 6 24.38 45.02 -20.36
N TYR A 7 23.21 44.98 -19.71
CA TYR A 7 22.88 44.79 -18.28
C TYR A 7 22.01 43.53 -17.98
N LEU A 8 21.73 43.28 -16.70
CA LEU A 8 21.08 42.09 -16.13
C LEU A 8 20.03 42.48 -15.06
N ALA A 9 18.83 41.90 -15.14
CA ALA A 9 17.80 41.79 -14.08
C ALA A 9 17.25 43.11 -13.45
N PRO A 10 16.23 43.08 -12.55
CA PRO A 10 15.28 42.00 -12.18
C PRO A 10 13.80 42.36 -12.50
N PRO A 11 12.82 41.45 -12.32
CA PRO A 11 11.39 41.76 -12.52
C PRO A 11 10.74 42.49 -11.33
N GLN A 12 9.63 43.19 -11.60
CA GLN A 12 8.72 43.71 -10.57
C GLN A 12 7.29 43.17 -10.77
N GLN A 13 6.55 43.11 -9.67
CA GLN A 13 5.18 42.59 -9.63
C GLN A 13 4.17 43.62 -10.14
N LEU A 14 3.19 43.17 -10.93
CA LEU A 14 1.86 43.77 -10.98
C LEU A 14 0.81 42.66 -10.93
N SER A 15 -0.34 42.96 -10.33
CA SER A 15 -1.32 41.98 -9.86
C SER A 15 -2.60 41.93 -10.69
N SER A 16 -3.40 40.90 -10.40
CA SER A 16 -4.87 40.91 -10.42
C SER A 16 -5.62 41.19 -11.74
N LEU A 17 -6.39 40.17 -12.15
CA LEU A 17 -7.77 40.27 -12.64
C LEU A 17 -8.03 41.12 -13.91
N SER A 18 -8.20 40.45 -15.04
CA SER A 18 -9.45 40.50 -15.83
C SER A 18 -9.39 39.63 -17.09
N ARG A 19 -10.54 39.47 -17.75
CA ARG A 19 -10.76 38.87 -19.10
C ARG A 19 -10.79 37.34 -19.18
N GLU A 20 -11.85 36.79 -18.60
CA GLU A 20 -12.74 35.98 -19.42
C GLU A 20 -13.27 36.83 -20.59
N ALA A 21 -12.72 36.66 -21.80
CA ALA A 21 -13.28 37.08 -23.08
C ALA A 21 -12.29 36.73 -24.19
N LEU A 22 -12.80 36.29 -25.36
CA LEU A 22 -12.04 35.73 -26.49
C LEU A 22 -11.47 34.33 -26.14
N THR A 23 -11.64 33.26 -26.94
CA THR A 23 -12.15 33.18 -28.32
C THR A 23 -13.19 32.06 -28.49
N ALA A 24 -14.36 32.39 -29.03
CA ALA A 24 -15.35 31.43 -29.53
C ALA A 24 -15.83 31.89 -30.92
N ALA A 25 -15.05 31.57 -31.97
CA ALA A 25 -15.35 31.96 -33.35
C ALA A 25 -14.55 31.15 -34.39
N ALA A 26 -14.74 29.82 -34.44
CA ALA A 26 -14.28 28.98 -35.55
C ALA A 26 -15.06 27.67 -35.61
N ILE A 27 -15.95 27.55 -36.61
CA ILE A 27 -16.61 26.37 -37.23
C ILE A 27 -18.00 26.81 -37.70
N ALA A 28 -18.11 27.04 -39.00
CA ALA A 28 -19.36 27.17 -39.75
C ALA A 28 -19.08 26.75 -41.20
N ASP A 29 -20.12 26.28 -41.89
CA ASP A 29 -20.17 25.92 -43.32
C ASP A 29 -19.15 24.89 -43.84
N LEU A 30 -19.65 23.68 -44.16
CA LEU A 30 -19.89 23.27 -45.55
C LEU A 30 -20.70 21.95 -45.68
N LEU A 31 -21.98 22.12 -46.03
CA LEU A 31 -22.83 21.26 -46.89
C LEU A 31 -23.04 19.75 -46.61
N LEU A 32 -24.28 19.45 -46.20
CA LEU A 32 -25.15 18.39 -46.75
C LEU A 32 -26.27 19.09 -47.58
N PRO A 33 -27.21 18.41 -48.31
CA PRO A 33 -27.54 16.98 -48.31
C PRO A 33 -27.78 16.32 -49.70
N SER A 34 -27.99 15.00 -49.72
CA SER A 34 -28.93 14.35 -50.67
C SER A 34 -29.42 12.97 -50.18
N LEU A 35 -30.72 12.73 -50.31
CA LEU A 35 -31.42 11.45 -50.14
C LEU A 35 -32.63 11.43 -51.10
N PRO A 36 -33.06 10.26 -51.58
CA PRO A 36 -34.47 9.90 -51.37
C PRO A 36 -34.72 8.42 -51.07
N HIS A 37 -35.86 8.13 -50.44
CA HIS A 37 -36.41 6.79 -50.18
C HIS A 37 -37.92 6.81 -50.50
N LEU A 38 -38.50 5.69 -50.98
CA LEU A 38 -39.95 5.58 -51.26
C LEU A 38 -40.48 4.15 -51.10
N TYR A 39 -41.71 4.00 -50.56
CA TYR A 39 -42.48 2.75 -50.29
C TYR A 39 -41.79 1.75 -49.33
N GLY A 40 -42.45 0.81 -48.62
CA GLY A 40 -43.86 0.44 -48.41
C GLY A 40 -43.94 -1.04 -47.94
N HIS A 41 -44.88 -1.55 -47.11
CA HIS A 41 -46.04 -0.96 -46.40
C HIS A 41 -46.28 -1.74 -45.05
N HIS A 42 -47.53 -2.03 -44.65
CA HIS A 42 -47.92 -2.62 -43.34
C HIS A 42 -47.76 -4.15 -43.22
N SER A 43 -47.51 -4.67 -42.00
CA SER A 43 -48.50 -5.49 -41.22
C SER A 43 -47.95 -6.12 -39.92
N ARG A 44 -48.85 -6.52 -39.01
CA ARG A 44 -48.70 -7.27 -37.74
C ARG A 44 -49.86 -8.31 -37.67
N PRO A 45 -49.98 -9.24 -36.68
CA PRO A 45 -49.04 -9.79 -35.68
C PRO A 45 -49.01 -11.35 -35.70
N SER A 46 -48.45 -12.04 -34.68
CA SER A 46 -49.22 -13.00 -33.82
C SER A 46 -48.37 -13.91 -32.88
N THR A 47 -48.84 -14.08 -31.64
CA THR A 47 -48.69 -15.24 -30.71
C THR A 47 -47.30 -15.68 -30.16
N ALA A 48 -47.33 -16.39 -29.02
CA ALA A 48 -46.17 -16.84 -28.24
C ALA A 48 -46.46 -18.10 -27.39
N ASN A 49 -45.41 -18.88 -27.04
CA ASN A 49 -45.20 -19.80 -25.89
C ASN A 49 -43.88 -20.58 -26.15
N ARG A 50 -42.91 -20.83 -25.26
CA ARG A 50 -42.79 -21.27 -23.84
C ARG A 50 -42.77 -22.80 -23.60
N LEU A 51 -41.60 -23.29 -23.13
CA LEU A 51 -41.32 -24.53 -22.36
C LEU A 51 -41.45 -25.89 -23.11
N PRO A 52 -40.93 -27.03 -22.58
CA PRO A 52 -39.74 -27.30 -21.73
C PRO A 52 -38.80 -28.43 -22.33
N PRO A 53 -37.71 -28.88 -21.66
CA PRO A 53 -36.79 -29.91 -22.20
C PRO A 53 -37.09 -31.37 -21.79
N PRO A 54 -36.54 -32.39 -22.49
CA PRO A 54 -36.77 -33.82 -22.23
C PRO A 54 -35.78 -34.53 -21.27
N ARG A 55 -36.18 -35.70 -20.74
CA ARG A 55 -35.35 -36.70 -20.01
C ARG A 55 -35.79 -38.14 -20.40
N LEU A 56 -34.82 -39.07 -20.55
CA LEU A 56 -34.81 -40.56 -20.38
C LEU A 56 -33.31 -40.99 -20.46
N SER A 57 -32.68 -42.02 -19.85
CA SER A 57 -32.98 -43.22 -19.01
C SER A 57 -33.11 -44.58 -19.73
N ILE A 58 -32.70 -45.69 -19.05
CA ILE A 58 -32.70 -47.13 -19.46
C ILE A 58 -31.54 -47.48 -20.46
N VAL A 59 -30.74 -48.57 -20.37
CA VAL A 59 -30.57 -49.77 -19.47
C VAL A 59 -29.07 -50.22 -19.43
N PRO A 60 -28.59 -51.14 -18.54
CA PRO A 60 -27.15 -51.46 -18.35
C PRO A 60 -26.69 -52.85 -18.87
N ALA A 61 -25.42 -53.20 -18.64
CA ALA A 61 -24.86 -54.56 -18.75
C ALA A 61 -23.90 -54.91 -17.59
N LEU A 62 -23.82 -56.19 -17.19
CA LEU A 62 -23.06 -56.69 -16.03
C LEU A 62 -22.40 -58.06 -16.31
N SER A 63 -21.16 -58.25 -15.85
CA SER A 63 -20.41 -59.53 -15.74
C SER A 63 -20.10 -60.31 -17.03
N GLY A 64 -19.01 -61.09 -17.15
CA GLY A 64 -17.80 -61.21 -16.31
C GLY A 64 -17.31 -62.65 -16.13
N ARG A 65 -15.97 -62.87 -16.04
CA ARG A 65 -15.32 -64.02 -15.36
C ARG A 65 -13.77 -63.89 -15.32
N ARG A 66 -13.16 -64.32 -14.20
CA ARG A 66 -11.73 -64.74 -14.09
C ARG A 66 -11.68 -66.29 -14.17
N PRO A 67 -10.50 -66.95 -14.33
CA PRO A 67 -9.66 -67.28 -13.15
C PRO A 67 -8.12 -67.31 -13.42
N SER A 68 -7.27 -66.74 -12.53
CA SER A 68 -6.30 -67.50 -11.68
C SER A 68 -4.93 -67.88 -12.35
N ALA A 69 -3.80 -68.06 -11.67
CA ALA A 69 -3.46 -67.91 -10.23
C ALA A 69 -1.92 -67.86 -9.94
N ARG A 70 -1.56 -67.22 -8.80
CA ARG A 70 -0.42 -67.55 -7.87
C ARG A 70 1.06 -67.41 -8.34
N PRO A 71 2.06 -67.42 -7.41
CA PRO A 71 2.09 -67.09 -5.97
C PRO A 71 3.22 -66.06 -5.62
N ALA A 72 3.66 -65.95 -4.36
CA ALA A 72 4.63 -64.93 -3.90
C ALA A 72 5.48 -65.32 -2.65
N LEU A 73 6.66 -64.67 -2.48
CA LEU A 73 7.45 -64.47 -1.23
C LEU A 73 8.08 -65.72 -0.54
N PRO A 74 8.97 -65.61 0.50
CA PRO A 74 10.08 -64.64 0.73
C PRO A 74 11.42 -65.22 1.28
N GLY A 75 12.54 -64.51 1.01
CA GLY A 75 13.75 -64.23 1.84
C GLY A 75 14.44 -65.20 2.82
N SER A 76 15.80 -65.24 2.78
CA SER A 76 16.71 -65.50 3.93
C SER A 76 18.18 -65.10 3.64
N ARG A 77 19.09 -65.15 4.64
CA ARG A 77 20.51 -64.68 4.71
C ARG A 77 21.38 -65.78 5.39
N PRO A 78 22.72 -65.92 5.22
CA PRO A 78 23.70 -65.10 6.00
C PRO A 78 25.22 -65.03 5.58
N ARG A 79 25.95 -63.99 6.09
CA ARG A 79 27.37 -63.97 6.60
C ARG A 79 28.55 -64.39 5.66
N LEU A 80 29.86 -64.21 5.95
CA LEU A 80 30.68 -63.35 6.86
C LEU A 80 31.61 -62.45 5.96
N ARG A 81 32.54 -61.56 6.35
CA ARG A 81 33.09 -60.92 7.60
C ARG A 81 33.39 -59.43 7.18
N THR A 82 34.19 -58.51 7.75
CA THR A 82 35.10 -58.26 8.91
C THR A 82 34.71 -56.87 9.50
N SER A 83 35.03 -56.42 10.73
CA SER A 83 36.30 -56.21 11.47
C SER A 83 37.04 -54.91 11.05
N ASP A 84 37.31 -53.91 11.91
CA ASP A 84 37.15 -53.81 13.39
C ASP A 84 36.76 -52.39 13.91
N ASP A 85 36.08 -52.36 15.07
CA ASP A 85 36.19 -51.47 16.26
C ASP A 85 36.33 -49.92 16.18
N ALA A 86 35.91 -49.12 17.19
CA ALA A 86 35.02 -49.33 18.36
C ALA A 86 34.57 -47.98 18.98
N HIS A 87 33.68 -48.02 19.99
CA HIS A 87 33.13 -46.85 20.67
C HIS A 87 34.04 -46.22 21.75
N ALA A 88 33.91 -44.90 21.95
CA ALA A 88 33.94 -44.29 23.29
C ALA A 88 33.10 -43.00 23.36
N ARG A 89 32.44 -42.76 24.51
CA ARG A 89 31.86 -41.46 24.91
C ARG A 89 32.42 -41.09 26.28
N ARG A 90 32.88 -39.83 26.50
CA ARG A 90 32.48 -38.94 27.64
C ARG A 90 33.38 -37.71 27.85
N ARG A 91 32.71 -36.56 28.06
CA ARG A 91 32.98 -35.46 29.03
C ARG A 91 34.27 -34.60 28.94
N ARG A 92 34.01 -33.30 28.70
CA ARG A 92 34.51 -32.10 29.44
C ARG A 92 36.02 -31.98 29.78
N ALA A 93 36.71 -31.09 29.06
CA ALA A 93 37.41 -29.93 29.62
C ALA A 93 37.74 -28.91 28.50
N PRO A 94 37.78 -27.59 28.74
CA PRO A 94 38.29 -26.62 27.78
C PRO A 94 39.82 -26.49 27.89
N VAL A 95 40.51 -26.33 26.75
CA VAL A 95 41.91 -25.90 26.70
C VAL A 95 41.97 -24.38 26.84
N ARG A 96 43.05 -23.87 27.45
CA ARG A 96 43.26 -22.47 27.80
C ARG A 96 44.46 -21.88 27.03
N ASP A 97 44.61 -20.56 27.16
CA ASP A 97 45.85 -19.80 26.97
C ASP A 97 46.41 -19.63 25.54
N SER A 98 45.97 -18.54 24.91
CA SER A 98 46.92 -17.55 24.36
C SER A 98 46.54 -16.16 24.90
N ALA A 99 47.53 -15.33 25.20
CA ALA A 99 47.35 -14.15 26.06
C ALA A 99 47.44 -12.81 25.32
N PRO A 100 46.70 -11.77 25.75
CA PRO A 100 46.99 -10.37 25.46
C PRO A 100 47.79 -9.72 26.60
N THR A 101 48.74 -8.84 26.26
CA THR A 101 49.63 -8.17 27.22
C THR A 101 48.96 -6.97 27.93
N ALA A 102 49.42 -6.67 29.15
CA ALA A 102 49.06 -5.46 29.93
C ALA A 102 49.24 -4.16 29.10
N LEU A 103 48.27 -3.24 29.07
CA LEU A 103 47.94 -2.24 30.12
C LEU A 103 49.10 -1.30 30.48
N THR A 104 48.98 -0.04 30.05
CA THR A 104 49.60 1.14 30.69
C THR A 104 48.58 2.28 30.69
N THR A 105 48.41 2.97 31.83
CA THR A 105 47.30 3.92 32.04
C THR A 105 47.82 5.27 32.54
N VAL A 106 47.51 6.36 31.83
CA VAL A 106 47.59 7.75 32.34
C VAL A 106 46.42 8.55 31.74
N PRO A 107 45.62 9.29 32.53
CA PRO A 107 44.51 10.11 32.03
C PRO A 107 44.97 11.51 31.62
N LEU A 108 44.16 12.19 30.80
CA LEU A 108 44.23 13.64 30.58
C LEU A 108 42.87 14.30 30.85
N ALA A 109 42.92 15.55 31.30
CA ALA A 109 41.85 16.15 32.10
C ALA A 109 40.82 16.99 31.32
N VAL A 110 39.69 17.25 31.99
CA VAL A 110 38.64 18.18 31.57
C VAL A 110 39.17 19.62 31.53
N THR A 111 38.90 20.33 30.43
CA THR A 111 38.84 21.80 30.42
C THR A 111 37.62 22.25 29.62
N VAL A 112 36.62 22.82 30.31
CA VAL A 112 35.49 23.51 29.67
C VAL A 112 35.89 24.96 29.42
N TYR A 113 35.70 25.45 28.19
CA TYR A 113 35.90 26.87 27.87
C TYR A 113 34.59 27.58 27.57
N THR A 114 34.30 28.62 28.36
CA THR A 114 33.22 29.59 28.14
C THR A 114 33.80 30.92 27.65
N PRO A 115 33.00 31.73 26.92
CA PRO A 115 33.26 33.15 26.75
C PRO A 115 32.21 34.01 27.49
N MET A 116 32.66 34.88 28.40
CA MET A 116 31.94 36.11 28.77
C MET A 116 32.20 37.16 27.66
N ALA A 117 31.24 37.92 27.11
CA ALA A 117 30.14 38.72 27.67
C ALA A 117 30.57 40.13 28.14
N TRP A 118 30.05 41.16 27.45
CA TRP A 118 29.86 42.59 27.82
C TRP A 118 28.78 43.14 26.85
N GLY A 119 27.78 43.94 27.23
CA GLY A 119 27.34 44.32 28.58
C GLY A 119 26.18 45.34 28.57
N GLN A 120 25.62 45.60 29.77
CA GLN A 120 24.71 46.70 30.17
C GLN A 120 23.25 46.74 29.66
N GLY A 121 22.30 46.95 30.59
CA GLY A 121 20.86 47.16 30.32
C GLY A 121 19.91 46.90 31.51
N ALA A 122 19.76 47.90 32.41
CA ALA A 122 18.86 48.00 33.59
C ALA A 122 17.73 46.92 33.79
N ARG A 123 17.64 46.23 34.95
CA ARG A 123 16.99 46.67 36.24
C ARG A 123 15.52 47.14 36.06
N ARG A 124 14.49 46.67 36.77
CA ARG A 124 14.33 45.92 38.05
C ARG A 124 13.04 45.04 38.04
N PRO A 125 12.91 44.02 38.93
CA PRO A 125 11.61 43.53 39.38
C PRO A 125 11.06 44.39 40.55
N ILE A 126 9.74 44.38 40.78
CA ILE A 126 9.09 44.97 41.96
C ILE A 126 8.33 43.87 42.73
N LEU A 127 8.70 43.68 44.00
CA LEU A 127 7.93 42.93 44.98
C LEU A 127 7.88 43.77 46.25
N GLY A 128 6.70 44.15 46.73
CA GLY A 128 6.57 45.12 47.81
C GLY A 128 5.16 45.19 48.40
N LEU A 129 4.99 44.55 49.56
CA LEU A 129 3.92 44.65 50.57
C LEU A 129 2.58 45.32 50.20
N LEU A 130 1.50 44.60 50.49
CA LEU A 130 0.65 45.01 51.62
C LEU A 130 0.19 43.78 52.42
N LEU A 131 -0.29 44.01 53.65
CA LEU A 131 -0.29 43.00 54.73
C LEU A 131 -1.63 42.96 55.48
N ARG A 132 -2.03 41.77 55.95
CA ARG A 132 -3.08 41.49 56.95
C ARG A 132 -4.51 41.99 56.64
N ALA A 133 -5.37 41.02 56.34
CA ALA A 133 -6.67 40.92 57.01
C ALA A 133 -6.86 39.46 57.46
N GLN A 134 -7.00 39.22 58.76
CA GLN A 134 -7.09 37.88 59.35
C GLN A 134 -8.31 37.84 60.26
N GLN A 135 -9.38 37.10 59.89
CA GLN A 135 -10.31 36.50 60.86
C GLN A 135 -11.30 35.49 60.25
N GLN A 136 -11.42 34.36 60.96
CA GLN A 136 -12.64 33.56 61.15
C GLN A 136 -13.40 33.01 59.92
N ALA A 137 -13.04 31.79 59.52
CA ALA A 137 -14.03 30.83 59.05
C ALA A 137 -14.78 30.23 60.25
N ALA A 138 -16.11 30.41 60.35
CA ALA A 138 -17.02 29.65 61.24
C ALA A 138 -18.52 30.02 61.05
N ARG A 139 -19.10 29.80 59.87
CA ARG A 139 -20.57 29.73 59.66
C ARG A 139 -20.85 28.68 58.57
N GLY A 140 -21.81 27.76 58.68
CA GLY A 140 -22.76 27.53 59.75
C GLY A 140 -24.06 27.00 59.15
N TYR A 141 -24.20 25.67 59.02
CA TYR A 141 -25.38 25.06 58.41
C TYR A 141 -26.63 25.29 59.27
N SER A 142 -27.50 26.22 58.84
CA SER A 142 -28.82 26.41 59.44
C SER A 142 -29.80 25.38 58.87
N SER A 143 -30.03 24.30 59.60
CA SER A 143 -31.14 23.39 59.31
C SER A 143 -32.47 24.08 59.61
N SER A 144 -33.33 24.21 58.58
CA SER A 144 -34.69 24.72 58.75
C SER A 144 -35.55 23.69 59.47
N ALA A 145 -35.70 23.83 60.79
CA ALA A 145 -36.52 22.95 61.62
C ALA A 145 -38.01 23.11 61.27
N PHE A 146 -38.56 22.15 60.52
CA PHE A 146 -40.00 22.06 60.30
C PHE A 146 -40.65 21.42 61.52
N GLN A 147 -41.66 22.09 62.10
CA GLN A 147 -42.26 21.67 63.36
C GLN A 147 -43.07 20.38 63.20
N ALA A 148 -42.77 19.38 64.03
CA ALA A 148 -43.63 18.21 64.19
C ALA A 148 -44.92 18.60 64.93
N ARG A 149 -46.07 18.44 64.28
CA ARG A 149 -47.38 18.33 64.95
C ARG A 149 -47.83 16.88 64.88
N THR A 150 -47.93 16.25 66.05
CA THR A 150 -48.43 14.89 66.22
C THR A 150 -49.97 14.87 66.19
N ALA A 151 -50.56 14.32 65.13
CA ALA A 151 -51.96 13.90 65.07
C ALA A 151 -52.18 12.92 63.91
N GLY A 152 -53.08 11.94 64.08
CA GLY A 152 -53.61 11.13 62.97
C GLY A 152 -52.86 9.82 62.71
N THR A 153 -53.41 8.71 63.21
CA THR A 153 -53.04 7.35 62.80
C THR A 153 -53.65 7.01 61.43
N HIS A 154 -52.83 6.86 60.39
CA HIS A 154 -53.14 5.94 59.27
C HIS A 154 -51.88 5.56 58.49
N VAL A 155 -51.72 4.27 58.19
CA VAL A 155 -50.64 3.76 57.32
C VAL A 155 -51.25 3.31 55.99
N PRO A 156 -51.04 4.04 54.89
CA PRO A 156 -51.35 3.55 53.55
C PRO A 156 -50.17 2.70 53.03
N GLN A 157 -50.28 1.38 53.14
CA GLN A 157 -49.34 0.45 52.49
C GLN A 157 -49.54 0.46 50.97
N ASN A 158 -48.99 1.44 50.25
CA ASN A 158 -48.63 1.31 48.83
C ASN A 158 -47.78 2.48 48.28
N THR A 159 -46.68 2.83 48.95
CA THR A 159 -45.55 3.47 48.26
C THR A 159 -44.83 2.42 47.41
N ALA A 160 -45.42 2.10 46.25
CA ALA A 160 -44.81 1.22 45.28
C ALA A 160 -43.45 1.81 44.86
N PHE A 161 -42.36 1.21 45.35
CA PHE A 161 -41.03 1.45 44.81
C PHE A 161 -41.03 0.97 43.36
N PHE A 162 -41.28 1.89 42.43
CA PHE A 162 -40.89 1.74 41.05
C PHE A 162 -39.36 1.64 41.02
N ARG A 163 -38.85 0.41 41.22
CA ARG A 163 -37.54 0.03 40.74
C ARG A 163 -37.53 0.43 39.28
N ARG A 164 -36.71 1.42 38.95
CA ARG A 164 -36.38 1.76 37.58
C ARG A 164 -35.63 0.54 37.05
N PHE A 165 -36.36 -0.38 36.42
CA PHE A 165 -35.79 -1.54 35.72
C PHE A 165 -35.01 -1.00 34.52
N SER A 166 -33.79 -0.53 34.81
CA SER A 166 -32.69 -0.58 33.87
C SER A 166 -32.61 -2.04 33.44
N SER A 167 -32.95 -2.32 32.18
CA SER A 167 -32.90 -3.67 31.61
C SER A 167 -31.45 -4.02 31.33
N GLU A 168 -30.68 -4.19 32.41
CA GLU A 168 -29.27 -4.55 32.36
C GLU A 168 -29.16 -5.99 31.91
N VAL A 169 -28.98 -6.14 30.59
CA VAL A 169 -28.71 -7.39 29.90
C VAL A 169 -27.68 -8.21 30.70
N PRO A 170 -27.95 -9.49 31.03
CA PRO A 170 -27.03 -10.32 31.81
C PRO A 170 -25.61 -10.33 31.26
N ALA A 171 -24.60 -10.34 32.12
CA ALA A 171 -23.19 -10.20 31.72
C ALA A 171 -22.70 -11.28 30.71
N SER A 172 -23.30 -12.47 30.73
CA SER A 172 -23.10 -13.53 29.72
C SER A 172 -23.65 -13.14 28.34
N GLU A 173 -24.84 -12.56 28.30
CA GLU A 173 -25.51 -12.10 27.08
C GLU A 173 -24.81 -10.85 26.51
N GLN A 174 -24.40 -9.90 27.37
CA GLN A 174 -23.55 -8.76 26.96
C GLN A 174 -22.31 -9.22 26.19
N MET A 175 -21.62 -10.24 26.69
CA MET A 175 -20.42 -10.78 26.04
C MET A 175 -20.73 -11.48 24.71
N ASN A 176 -21.89 -12.10 24.58
CA ASN A 176 -22.34 -12.72 23.33
C ASN A 176 -22.74 -11.67 22.28
N LEU A 177 -23.44 -10.59 22.68
CA LEU A 177 -23.77 -9.46 21.79
C LEU A 177 -22.51 -8.71 21.33
N ILE A 178 -21.52 -8.52 22.21
CA ILE A 178 -20.20 -7.95 21.86
C ILE A 178 -19.47 -8.83 20.84
N LYS A 179 -19.46 -10.16 21.01
CA LYS A 179 -18.90 -11.10 20.02
C LYS A 179 -19.63 -10.98 18.68
N GLN A 180 -20.95 -11.10 18.68
CA GLN A 180 -21.78 -11.10 17.47
C GLN A 180 -21.62 -9.81 16.65
N LEU A 181 -21.68 -8.64 17.29
CA LEU A 181 -21.48 -7.36 16.59
C LEU A 181 -20.03 -7.19 16.11
N ARG A 182 -19.04 -7.68 16.85
CA ARG A 182 -17.63 -7.68 16.42
C ARG A 182 -17.37 -8.66 15.28
N GLU A 183 -18.01 -9.82 15.23
CA GLU A 183 -17.86 -10.80 14.15
C GLU A 183 -18.39 -10.23 12.82
N ARG A 184 -19.54 -9.53 12.88
CA ARG A 184 -20.11 -8.77 11.75
C ARG A 184 -19.21 -7.61 11.32
N THR A 185 -18.90 -6.68 12.22
CA THR A 185 -18.26 -5.39 11.88
C THR A 185 -16.73 -5.42 11.87
N SER A 186 -16.10 -6.42 12.50
CA SER A 186 -14.66 -6.52 12.77
C SER A 186 -14.04 -5.37 13.59
N ALA A 187 -14.84 -4.41 14.06
CA ALA A 187 -14.40 -3.20 14.73
C ALA A 187 -13.74 -3.44 16.12
N PRO A 188 -13.00 -2.46 16.68
CA PRO A 188 -12.35 -2.59 17.98
C PRO A 188 -13.33 -2.86 19.12
N ILE A 189 -12.98 -3.79 20.03
CA ILE A 189 -13.84 -4.28 21.13
C ILE A 189 -14.39 -3.13 21.99
N LYS A 190 -13.55 -2.12 22.26
CA LYS A 190 -13.90 -0.92 23.03
C LYS A 190 -15.07 -0.17 22.39
N ASP A 191 -15.00 0.04 21.09
CA ASP A 191 -15.96 0.86 20.34
C ASP A 191 -17.25 0.08 20.08
N VAL A 192 -17.14 -1.25 19.85
CA VAL A 192 -18.27 -2.20 19.82
C VAL A 192 -19.06 -2.14 21.14
N LYS A 193 -18.38 -2.28 22.30
CA LYS A 193 -19.03 -2.20 23.62
C LYS A 193 -19.63 -0.81 23.87
N ALA A 194 -18.90 0.27 23.55
CA ALA A 194 -19.39 1.63 23.75
C ALA A 194 -20.64 1.95 22.91
N SER A 195 -20.75 1.36 21.72
CA SER A 195 -21.90 1.57 20.82
C SER A 195 -23.10 0.73 21.24
N LEU A 196 -22.90 -0.54 21.65
CA LEU A 196 -23.95 -1.35 22.28
C LEU A 196 -24.54 -0.69 23.53
N VAL A 197 -23.70 -0.17 24.43
CA VAL A 197 -24.17 0.55 25.63
C VAL A 197 -24.91 1.86 25.27
N THR A 198 -24.51 2.55 24.19
CA THR A 198 -25.22 3.75 23.72
C THR A 198 -26.59 3.41 23.12
N CYS A 199 -26.70 2.25 22.47
CA CYS A 199 -27.90 1.80 21.77
C CYS A 199 -28.77 0.82 22.59
N ASN A 200 -28.67 0.82 23.92
CA ASN A 200 -29.44 -0.06 24.81
C ASN A 200 -29.35 -1.56 24.43
N TRP A 201 -28.18 -1.99 23.96
CA TRP A 201 -27.85 -3.35 23.49
C TRP A 201 -28.51 -3.81 22.17
N ASP A 202 -29.17 -2.92 21.44
CA ASP A 202 -29.63 -3.18 20.06
C ASP A 202 -28.43 -3.28 19.09
N ILE A 203 -28.30 -4.46 18.44
CA ILE A 203 -27.26 -4.80 17.45
C ILE A 203 -27.31 -3.90 16.21
N GLU A 204 -28.50 -3.65 15.66
CA GLU A 204 -28.68 -2.93 14.39
C GLU A 204 -28.52 -1.42 14.58
N ALA A 205 -29.03 -0.88 15.68
CA ALA A 205 -28.76 0.50 16.08
C ALA A 205 -27.27 0.70 16.41
N ALA A 206 -26.63 -0.23 17.14
CA ALA A 206 -25.19 -0.15 17.44
C ALA A 206 -24.33 -0.26 16.17
N GLN A 207 -24.71 -1.05 15.17
CA GLN A 207 -24.02 -1.10 13.88
C GLN A 207 -24.13 0.24 13.13
N LYS A 208 -25.26 0.95 13.24
CA LYS A 208 -25.46 2.29 12.65
C LYS A 208 -24.69 3.39 13.39
N ASP A 209 -24.56 3.28 14.72
CA ASP A 209 -23.72 4.16 15.53
C ASP A 209 -22.21 3.93 15.30
N LEU A 210 -21.79 2.66 15.20
CA LEU A 210 -20.41 2.29 14.85
C LEU A 210 -19.94 2.92 13.53
N ARG A 211 -20.75 2.88 12.45
CA ARG A 211 -20.40 3.54 11.18
C ARG A 211 -20.19 5.05 11.36
N LYS A 212 -21.10 5.74 12.04
CA LYS A 212 -21.01 7.20 12.31
C LYS A 212 -19.76 7.56 13.11
N ARG A 213 -19.49 6.81 14.19
CA ARG A 213 -18.29 6.98 15.03
C ARG A 213 -17.02 6.65 14.26
N GLY A 214 -17.07 5.62 13.44
CA GLY A 214 -16.00 5.15 12.57
C GLY A 214 -15.43 6.25 11.69
N VAL A 215 -16.28 6.97 10.95
CA VAL A 215 -15.86 8.10 10.10
C VAL A 215 -15.10 9.17 10.90
N VAL A 216 -15.58 9.52 12.09
CA VAL A 216 -14.92 10.52 12.96
C VAL A 216 -13.59 9.99 13.53
N LEU A 217 -13.49 8.70 13.83
CA LEU A 217 -12.26 8.07 14.32
C LEU A 217 -11.21 7.90 13.21
N ALA A 218 -11.64 7.55 11.99
CA ALA A 218 -10.79 7.50 10.81
C ALA A 218 -10.25 8.89 10.44
N ALA A 219 -11.11 9.92 10.40
CA ALA A 219 -10.71 11.31 10.17
C ALA A 219 -9.63 11.78 11.17
N LYS A 220 -9.76 11.42 12.46
CA LYS A 220 -8.77 11.71 13.51
C LYS A 220 -7.44 10.92 13.39
N LYS A 221 -7.41 9.84 12.61
CA LYS A 221 -6.21 9.04 12.34
C LYS A 221 -5.57 9.38 10.99
N SER A 222 -6.29 10.06 10.09
CA SER A 222 -5.86 10.39 8.72
C SER A 222 -4.50 11.11 8.60
N SER A 223 -4.07 11.83 9.64
CA SER A 223 -2.79 12.54 9.72
C SER A 223 -1.59 11.68 10.13
N ARG A 224 -1.79 10.41 10.50
CA ARG A 224 -0.70 9.49 10.89
C ARG A 224 0.05 8.93 9.68
N THR A 225 1.33 8.62 9.85
CA THR A 225 2.17 8.05 8.79
C THR A 225 1.75 6.62 8.43
N ALA A 226 1.03 6.46 7.32
CA ALA A 226 0.73 5.17 6.72
C ALA A 226 1.85 4.78 5.74
N ALA A 227 2.88 4.08 6.22
CA ALA A 227 4.05 3.68 5.42
C ALA A 227 4.03 2.20 4.97
N GLU A 228 3.24 1.35 5.61
CA GLU A 228 3.04 -0.04 5.20
C GLU A 228 1.80 -0.16 4.30
N GLY A 229 1.35 -1.37 3.95
CA GLY A 229 0.21 -1.60 3.05
C GLY A 229 0.45 -2.66 1.98
N LEU A 230 -0.29 -2.56 0.87
CA LEU A 230 -0.19 -3.44 -0.30
C LEU A 230 -0.29 -2.67 -1.62
N LEU A 231 0.33 -3.28 -2.64
CA LEU A 231 0.03 -3.03 -4.04
C LEU A 231 -1.01 -4.04 -4.51
N ALA A 232 -1.92 -3.59 -5.38
CA ALA A 232 -2.85 -4.45 -6.09
C ALA A 232 -2.79 -4.21 -7.60
N ILE A 233 -2.90 -5.26 -8.41
CA ILE A 233 -2.95 -5.22 -9.87
C ILE A 233 -4.27 -5.79 -10.39
N ALA A 234 -4.85 -5.12 -11.38
CA ALA A 234 -5.84 -5.69 -12.29
C ALA A 234 -5.37 -5.47 -13.72
N GLN A 235 -5.53 -6.48 -14.60
CA GLN A 235 -5.06 -6.40 -15.98
C GLN A 235 -6.03 -7.05 -16.98
N ASP A 236 -6.18 -6.38 -18.12
CA ASP A 236 -6.71 -6.93 -19.38
C ASP A 236 -5.51 -7.44 -20.23
N GLU A 237 -5.75 -7.90 -21.46
CA GLU A 237 -4.67 -8.31 -22.37
C GLU A 237 -3.77 -7.13 -22.81
N LYS A 238 -4.34 -5.92 -22.88
CA LYS A 238 -3.68 -4.70 -23.41
C LYS A 238 -3.52 -3.57 -22.40
N ARG A 239 -3.95 -3.77 -21.14
CA ARG A 239 -3.95 -2.73 -20.10
C ARG A 239 -3.70 -3.34 -18.73
N ALA A 240 -2.98 -2.64 -17.86
CA ALA A 240 -2.87 -3.01 -16.44
C ALA A 240 -2.90 -1.78 -15.54
N ALA A 241 -3.74 -1.84 -14.51
CA ALA A 241 -3.82 -0.86 -13.43
C ALA A 241 -3.09 -1.42 -12.20
N VAL A 242 -2.21 -0.62 -11.60
CA VAL A 242 -1.60 -0.88 -10.30
C VAL A 242 -1.96 0.22 -9.32
N VAL A 243 -2.29 -0.12 -8.07
CA VAL A 243 -2.67 0.83 -7.00
C VAL A 243 -1.93 0.54 -5.70
N GLU A 244 -1.52 1.59 -4.98
CA GLU A 244 -0.94 1.52 -3.64
C GLU A 244 -1.98 1.95 -2.59
N LEU A 245 -2.38 0.99 -1.74
CA LEU A 245 -3.22 1.21 -0.57
C LEU A 245 -2.34 1.05 0.68
N ASN A 246 -2.16 2.13 1.43
CA ASN A 246 -1.29 2.17 2.62
C ASN A 246 -2.07 2.05 3.93
N CYS A 247 -1.40 1.55 4.97
CA CYS A 247 -1.85 1.50 6.37
C CYS A 247 -0.69 1.77 7.36
N GLU A 248 -0.99 1.87 8.67
CA GLU A 248 0.04 2.09 9.69
C GLU A 248 0.89 0.82 9.89
N THR A 249 0.28 -0.37 10.00
CA THR A 249 0.98 -1.64 10.26
C THR A 249 0.83 -2.70 9.16
N ASP A 250 1.76 -3.64 9.09
CA ASP A 250 1.66 -4.77 8.15
C ASP A 250 0.61 -5.83 8.59
N PHE A 251 0.15 -5.81 9.84
CA PHE A 251 -0.97 -6.63 10.30
C PHE A 251 -2.28 -6.25 9.60
N VAL A 252 -2.52 -4.95 9.36
CA VAL A 252 -3.68 -4.48 8.58
C VAL A 252 -3.54 -4.84 7.09
N ALA A 253 -2.33 -4.76 6.53
CA ALA A 253 -2.06 -5.21 5.16
C ALA A 253 -2.41 -6.70 4.93
N ARG A 254 -2.30 -7.54 5.97
CA ARG A 254 -2.65 -8.98 5.93
C ARG A 254 -4.16 -9.25 6.07
N ASN A 255 -5.00 -8.24 6.33
CA ASN A 255 -6.44 -8.40 6.56
C ASN A 255 -7.24 -8.65 5.26
N ASP A 256 -8.16 -9.61 5.26
CA ASP A 256 -9.01 -9.95 4.11
C ASP A 256 -9.79 -8.77 3.54
N VAL A 257 -10.33 -7.90 4.40
CA VAL A 257 -11.14 -6.75 3.99
C VAL A 257 -10.28 -5.69 3.31
N PHE A 258 -9.07 -5.46 3.83
CA PHE A 258 -8.08 -4.55 3.25
C PHE A 258 -7.60 -5.05 1.87
N GLN A 259 -7.31 -6.36 1.77
CA GLN A 259 -6.93 -7.01 0.52
C GLN A 259 -8.05 -6.99 -0.53
N TYR A 260 -9.31 -7.18 -0.10
CA TYR A 260 -10.48 -7.07 -0.96
C TYR A 260 -10.66 -5.64 -1.48
N LEU A 261 -10.53 -4.62 -0.62
CA LEU A 261 -10.58 -3.21 -1.01
C LEU A 261 -9.49 -2.90 -2.04
N ALA A 262 -8.23 -3.22 -1.76
CA ALA A 262 -7.11 -2.97 -2.69
C ALA A 262 -7.35 -3.63 -4.08
N SER A 263 -7.77 -4.90 -4.09
CA SER A 263 -8.12 -5.63 -5.32
C SER A 263 -9.27 -4.98 -6.08
N SER A 264 -10.26 -4.44 -5.37
CA SER A 264 -11.44 -3.79 -5.96
C SER A 264 -11.11 -2.41 -6.51
N LEU A 265 -10.22 -1.64 -5.85
CA LEU A 265 -9.68 -0.38 -6.36
C LEU A 265 -8.89 -0.57 -7.67
N ALA A 266 -8.07 -1.63 -7.76
CA ALA A 266 -7.35 -1.96 -9.00
C ALA A 266 -8.31 -2.26 -10.16
N LYS A 267 -9.33 -3.11 -9.93
CA LYS A 267 -10.39 -3.40 -10.91
C LYS A 267 -11.19 -2.14 -11.30
N LYS A 268 -11.43 -1.24 -10.33
CA LYS A 268 -12.16 0.01 -10.57
C LYS A 268 -11.33 0.99 -11.41
N ALA A 269 -10.01 1.09 -11.19
CA ALA A 269 -9.12 1.87 -12.05
C ALA A 269 -9.17 1.39 -13.51
N LEU A 270 -8.99 0.07 -13.72
CA LEU A 270 -8.98 -0.58 -15.04
C LEU A 270 -10.29 -0.40 -15.82
N SER A 271 -11.43 -0.42 -15.12
CA SER A 271 -12.76 -0.25 -15.72
C SER A 271 -13.20 1.21 -15.89
N ALA A 272 -12.54 2.17 -15.25
CA ALA A 272 -12.90 3.59 -15.33
C ALA A 272 -12.25 4.35 -16.50
N GLN A 273 -11.09 3.89 -17.00
CA GLN A 273 -10.34 4.63 -18.03
C GLN A 273 -10.77 4.27 -19.46
N GLY A 274 -10.92 5.29 -20.31
CA GLY A 274 -11.08 5.14 -21.75
C GLY A 274 -9.79 4.75 -22.47
N SER A 275 -9.90 4.25 -23.70
CA SER A 275 -8.76 3.87 -24.55
C SER A 275 -8.09 5.11 -25.16
N GLY A 276 -6.89 5.47 -24.70
CA GLY A 276 -6.11 6.56 -25.30
C GLY A 276 -4.68 6.68 -24.79
N GLU A 277 -4.45 6.57 -23.48
CA GLU A 277 -3.12 6.82 -22.87
C GLU A 277 -2.34 5.53 -22.62
N LEU A 278 -1.09 5.49 -23.08
CA LEU A 278 -0.14 4.38 -22.84
C LEU A 278 0.38 4.35 -21.39
N PHE A 279 0.34 5.49 -20.70
CA PHE A 279 0.76 5.64 -19.31
C PHE A 279 -0.02 6.78 -18.65
N LEU A 280 -0.71 6.50 -17.55
CA LEU A 280 -1.37 7.51 -16.70
C LEU A 280 -0.96 7.29 -15.23
N PRO A 281 -0.23 8.22 -14.59
CA PRO A 281 -0.14 8.28 -13.13
C PRO A 281 -1.42 8.91 -12.56
N PHE A 282 -1.97 8.35 -11.49
CA PHE A 282 -3.18 8.88 -10.86
C PHE A 282 -3.10 8.93 -9.32
N GLY A 283 -3.58 10.05 -8.75
CA GLY A 283 -3.69 10.29 -7.31
C GLY A 283 -5.09 10.00 -6.75
N PRO A 284 -5.33 10.29 -5.45
CA PRO A 284 -6.63 10.05 -4.79
C PRO A 284 -7.82 10.69 -5.53
N ASP A 285 -7.59 11.89 -6.06
CA ASP A 285 -8.54 12.75 -6.76
C ASP A 285 -9.22 12.04 -7.96
N TYR A 286 -8.52 11.10 -8.60
CA TYR A 286 -9.04 10.25 -9.69
C TYR A 286 -10.28 9.44 -9.27
N PHE A 287 -10.44 9.12 -7.99
CA PHE A 287 -11.56 8.34 -7.47
C PHE A 287 -12.61 9.17 -6.70
N GLU A 288 -12.41 10.49 -6.52
CA GLU A 288 -13.22 11.31 -5.61
C GLU A 288 -14.73 11.21 -5.90
N ASN A 289 -15.10 11.32 -7.17
CA ASN A 289 -16.49 11.25 -7.64
C ASN A 289 -16.92 9.84 -8.08
N MET A 290 -16.15 8.80 -7.75
CA MET A 290 -16.29 7.47 -8.34
C MET A 290 -16.93 6.45 -7.40
N SER A 291 -18.02 5.82 -7.85
CA SER A 291 -18.69 4.75 -7.12
C SER A 291 -18.00 3.40 -7.29
N ILE A 292 -17.93 2.63 -6.20
CA ILE A 292 -17.36 1.28 -6.18
C ILE A 292 -18.38 0.34 -5.52
N ASN A 293 -18.72 -0.76 -6.18
CA ASN A 293 -19.58 -1.79 -5.59
C ASN A 293 -18.69 -2.86 -4.95
N LEU A 294 -18.89 -3.11 -3.65
CA LEU A 294 -18.05 -3.98 -2.83
C LEU A 294 -18.88 -5.16 -2.34
N ASP A 295 -18.94 -6.21 -3.16
CA ASP A 295 -19.60 -7.48 -2.85
C ASP A 295 -18.75 -8.30 -1.85
N HIS A 296 -18.80 -7.91 -0.58
CA HIS A 296 -18.09 -8.55 0.51
C HIS A 296 -18.94 -8.55 1.81
N PRO A 297 -19.19 -9.70 2.46
CA PRO A 297 -20.20 -9.82 3.54
C PRO A 297 -20.03 -8.93 4.78
N LYS A 298 -18.86 -8.32 4.97
CA LYS A 298 -18.58 -7.40 6.09
C LYS A 298 -18.60 -5.92 5.70
N LEU A 299 -18.47 -5.62 4.42
CA LEU A 299 -18.48 -4.24 3.93
C LEU A 299 -19.92 -3.80 3.69
N SER A 300 -20.14 -2.51 3.83
CA SER A 300 -21.34 -1.87 3.31
C SER A 300 -21.17 -1.70 1.79
N GLY A 301 -22.26 -1.83 1.03
CA GLY A 301 -22.27 -1.46 -0.40
C GLY A 301 -22.26 0.06 -0.56
N GLU A 302 -21.20 0.72 -0.13
CA GLU A 302 -21.11 2.18 -0.06
C GLU A 302 -21.00 2.85 -1.44
N THR A 303 -21.38 4.11 -1.52
CA THR A 303 -21.61 4.80 -2.79
C THR A 303 -20.36 5.41 -3.42
N THR A 304 -19.24 5.54 -2.70
CA THR A 304 -17.98 6.13 -3.21
C THR A 304 -16.73 5.40 -2.72
N VAL A 305 -15.64 5.50 -3.48
CA VAL A 305 -14.32 4.99 -3.08
C VAL A 305 -13.83 5.59 -1.75
N GLN A 306 -13.98 6.90 -1.56
CA GLN A 306 -13.49 7.58 -0.35
C GLN A 306 -14.28 7.15 0.91
N SER A 307 -15.58 6.88 0.78
CA SER A 307 -16.38 6.30 1.85
C SER A 307 -15.85 4.90 2.21
N ALA A 308 -15.68 4.01 1.23
CA ALA A 308 -15.19 2.65 1.45
C ALA A 308 -13.78 2.58 2.09
N VAL A 309 -12.86 3.45 1.69
CA VAL A 309 -11.54 3.59 2.34
C VAL A 309 -11.70 4.00 3.82
N THR A 310 -12.66 4.88 4.10
CA THR A 310 -12.98 5.37 5.45
C THR A 310 -13.69 4.29 6.29
N GLU A 311 -14.57 3.47 5.70
CA GLU A 311 -15.19 2.31 6.38
C GLU A 311 -14.11 1.29 6.77
N VAL A 312 -13.17 0.95 5.88
CA VAL A 312 -12.07 0.03 6.21
C VAL A 312 -11.15 0.61 7.29
N ALA A 313 -10.79 1.90 7.23
CA ALA A 313 -10.05 2.58 8.30
C ALA A 313 -10.77 2.50 9.66
N ALA A 314 -12.09 2.65 9.67
CA ALA A 314 -12.91 2.52 10.87
C ALA A 314 -12.96 1.08 11.42
N MET A 315 -13.05 0.07 10.54
CA MET A 315 -13.06 -1.34 10.93
C MET A 315 -11.71 -1.80 11.51
N VAL A 316 -10.60 -1.47 10.84
CA VAL A 316 -9.26 -1.91 11.25
C VAL A 316 -8.69 -1.07 12.40
N GLY A 317 -9.12 0.17 12.54
CA GLY A 317 -8.70 1.05 13.63
C GLY A 317 -7.35 1.77 13.40
N GLU A 318 -6.83 1.76 12.17
CA GLU A 318 -5.64 2.49 11.74
C GLU A 318 -6.00 3.52 10.65
N ASN A 319 -5.08 4.42 10.34
CA ASN A 319 -5.11 5.18 9.09
C ASN A 319 -5.04 4.21 7.91
N VAL A 320 -5.95 4.34 6.95
CA VAL A 320 -5.90 3.65 5.66
C VAL A 320 -6.08 4.70 4.57
N LYS A 321 -5.16 4.71 3.60
CA LYS A 321 -5.12 5.72 2.54
C LYS A 321 -4.76 5.09 1.20
N PHE A 322 -5.61 5.31 0.19
CA PHE A 322 -5.17 5.15 -1.19
C PHE A 322 -4.22 6.32 -1.53
N ARG A 323 -3.03 6.00 -2.04
CA ARG A 323 -1.92 6.96 -2.17
C ARG A 323 -1.67 7.39 -3.60
N ARG A 324 -1.44 6.41 -4.48
CA ARG A 324 -1.13 6.59 -5.90
C ARG A 324 -1.46 5.30 -6.64
N GLY A 325 -1.75 5.42 -7.93
CA GLY A 325 -1.78 4.30 -8.85
C GLY A 325 -1.23 4.72 -10.21
N PHE A 326 -1.07 3.73 -11.08
CA PHE A 326 -0.67 3.95 -12.47
C PHE A 326 -1.43 3.00 -13.39
N MET A 327 -1.72 3.48 -14.59
CA MET A 327 -2.14 2.65 -15.73
C MET A 327 -0.96 2.49 -16.69
N LEU A 328 -0.82 1.30 -17.25
CA LEU A 328 -0.13 1.07 -18.53
C LEU A 328 -1.13 0.53 -19.55
N SER A 329 -1.04 1.02 -20.78
CA SER A 329 -1.73 0.46 -21.95
C SER A 329 -0.71 0.17 -23.06
N THR A 330 -0.96 -0.84 -23.88
CA THR A 330 -0.18 -1.12 -25.10
C THR A 330 -0.78 -0.46 -26.33
N SER A 331 -0.02 -0.45 -27.43
CA SER A 331 -0.56 -0.16 -28.76
C SER A 331 -1.46 -1.30 -29.28
N ALA A 332 -1.89 -1.20 -30.55
CA ALA A 332 -2.69 -2.23 -31.20
C ALA A 332 -2.06 -3.65 -31.14
N HIS A 333 -0.73 -3.77 -31.11
CA HIS A 333 0.01 -5.04 -31.23
C HIS A 333 0.97 -5.30 -30.06
N GLY A 334 0.77 -4.66 -28.91
CA GLY A 334 1.58 -4.88 -27.71
C GLY A 334 0.91 -5.71 -26.61
N VAL A 335 1.75 -6.32 -25.78
CA VAL A 335 1.41 -7.14 -24.61
C VAL A 335 1.80 -6.40 -23.33
N VAL A 336 0.89 -6.32 -22.36
CA VAL A 336 1.22 -5.91 -20.99
C VAL A 336 1.61 -7.15 -20.19
N SER A 337 2.71 -7.07 -19.43
CA SER A 337 3.15 -8.12 -18.51
C SER A 337 3.41 -7.54 -17.13
N SER A 338 3.14 -8.32 -16.09
CA SER A 338 3.32 -7.91 -14.71
C SER A 338 3.96 -9.01 -13.87
N TYR A 339 4.65 -8.60 -12.81
CA TYR A 339 5.19 -9.45 -11.77
C TYR A 339 4.98 -8.77 -10.42
N MET A 340 4.63 -9.55 -9.41
CA MET A 340 4.50 -9.08 -8.03
C MET A 340 5.39 -9.91 -7.11
N HIS A 341 5.92 -9.27 -6.08
CA HIS A 341 6.76 -9.90 -5.07
C HIS A 341 6.11 -9.81 -3.67
N THR A 342 6.38 -10.81 -2.83
CA THR A 342 5.76 -10.99 -1.51
C THR A 342 4.23 -11.05 -1.60
N CYS A 343 3.70 -11.95 -2.44
CA CYS A 343 2.28 -12.02 -2.77
C CYS A 343 1.48 -12.83 -1.73
N PRO A 344 0.55 -12.21 -0.96
CA PRO A 344 -0.35 -12.97 -0.08
C PRO A 344 -1.45 -13.70 -0.87
N ARG A 345 -1.82 -13.16 -2.04
CA ARG A 345 -2.81 -13.69 -2.98
C ARG A 345 -2.42 -13.27 -4.41
N PRO A 346 -2.92 -13.96 -5.47
CA PRO A 346 -2.76 -13.49 -6.84
C PRO A 346 -3.29 -12.05 -7.01
N GLY A 347 -2.55 -11.21 -7.74
CA GLY A 347 -2.90 -9.80 -7.94
C GLY A 347 -2.62 -8.87 -6.75
N LEU A 348 -2.01 -9.36 -5.67
CA LEU A 348 -1.58 -8.56 -4.51
C LEU A 348 -0.09 -8.80 -4.19
N GLY A 349 0.61 -7.79 -3.67
CA GLY A 349 2.01 -7.92 -3.26
C GLY A 349 2.58 -6.65 -2.59
N ARG A 350 3.87 -6.68 -2.22
CA ARG A 350 4.59 -5.53 -1.65
C ARG A 350 5.44 -4.75 -2.66
N ILE A 351 5.86 -5.40 -3.74
CA ILE A 351 6.61 -4.79 -4.83
C ILE A 351 5.97 -5.26 -6.13
N ALA A 352 5.79 -4.35 -7.08
CA ALA A 352 5.23 -4.63 -8.40
C ALA A 352 6.19 -4.14 -9.49
N GLY A 353 6.30 -4.93 -10.55
CA GLY A 353 6.91 -4.56 -11.82
C GLY A 353 5.88 -4.78 -12.92
N LEU A 354 5.70 -3.79 -13.78
CA LEU A 354 4.88 -3.89 -14.98
C LEU A 354 5.71 -3.43 -16.18
N VAL A 355 5.51 -4.05 -17.33
CA VAL A 355 6.20 -3.69 -18.59
C VAL A 355 5.24 -3.85 -19.77
N THR A 356 5.32 -2.95 -20.74
CA THR A 356 4.69 -3.12 -22.05
C THR A 356 5.75 -3.55 -23.07
N LEU A 357 5.44 -4.62 -23.82
CA LEU A 357 6.23 -5.06 -24.97
C LEU A 357 5.41 -4.82 -26.24
N GLU A 358 5.93 -4.01 -27.16
CA GLU A 358 5.27 -3.68 -28.42
C GLU A 358 5.91 -4.50 -29.55
N ALA A 359 5.10 -5.21 -30.35
CA ALA A 359 5.55 -5.88 -31.56
C ALA A 359 5.21 -5.03 -32.80
N GLU A 360 6.08 -5.03 -33.81
CA GLU A 360 5.78 -4.33 -35.07
C GLU A 360 4.69 -5.02 -35.90
N ASP A 361 4.52 -6.35 -35.78
CA ASP A 361 3.56 -7.15 -36.54
C ASP A 361 2.48 -7.81 -35.66
N SER A 362 1.22 -7.78 -36.14
CA SER A 362 0.07 -8.40 -35.45
C SER A 362 0.06 -9.93 -35.43
N SER A 363 0.96 -10.59 -36.18
CA SER A 363 1.10 -12.05 -36.26
C SER A 363 2.03 -12.64 -35.19
N ALA A 364 2.56 -11.80 -34.29
CA ALA A 364 3.48 -12.20 -33.24
C ALA A 364 2.94 -13.35 -32.36
N LEU A 365 3.82 -14.27 -31.97
CA LEU A 365 3.55 -15.31 -30.98
C LEU A 365 3.38 -14.69 -29.58
N LEU A 366 2.18 -14.15 -29.31
CA LEU A 366 1.87 -13.37 -28.12
C LEU A 366 2.26 -14.06 -26.81
N ASP A 367 2.15 -15.39 -26.72
CA ASP A 367 2.49 -16.11 -25.50
C ASP A 367 4.00 -16.19 -25.24
N ALA A 368 4.84 -16.20 -26.29
CA ALA A 368 6.29 -16.05 -26.14
C ALA A 368 6.67 -14.62 -25.72
N VAL A 369 5.90 -13.61 -26.15
CA VAL A 369 6.06 -12.22 -25.70
C VAL A 369 5.63 -12.08 -24.23
N LYS A 370 4.51 -12.69 -23.81
CA LYS A 370 4.05 -12.74 -22.40
C LYS A 370 5.05 -13.45 -21.49
N GLU A 371 5.64 -14.56 -21.92
CA GLU A 371 6.66 -15.33 -21.20
C GLU A 371 7.90 -14.46 -20.86
N VAL A 372 8.47 -13.82 -21.89
CA VAL A 372 9.65 -12.95 -21.73
C VAL A 372 9.29 -11.65 -21.00
N GLY A 373 8.13 -11.04 -21.29
CA GLY A 373 7.65 -9.84 -20.62
C GLY A 373 7.43 -10.04 -19.12
N SER A 374 6.87 -11.18 -18.70
CA SER A 374 6.72 -11.52 -17.28
C SER A 374 8.07 -11.67 -16.58
N SER A 375 9.06 -12.21 -17.29
CA SER A 375 10.43 -12.39 -16.78
C SER A 375 11.22 -11.06 -16.71
N ILE A 376 10.96 -10.14 -17.65
CA ILE A 376 11.47 -8.75 -17.62
C ILE A 376 10.80 -7.97 -16.48
N ALA A 377 9.49 -8.14 -16.22
CA ALA A 377 8.80 -7.54 -15.08
C ALA A 377 9.39 -7.99 -13.73
N MET A 378 9.76 -9.27 -13.61
CA MET A 378 10.49 -9.79 -12.44
C MET A 378 11.89 -9.16 -12.30
N HIS A 379 12.61 -9.00 -13.41
CA HIS A 379 13.90 -8.32 -13.42
C HIS A 379 13.80 -6.85 -12.99
N ILE A 380 12.79 -6.10 -13.46
CA ILE A 380 12.51 -4.70 -13.06
C ILE A 380 12.30 -4.58 -11.55
N VAL A 381 11.54 -5.50 -10.93
CA VAL A 381 11.33 -5.53 -9.47
C VAL A 381 12.65 -5.63 -8.70
N ALA A 382 13.57 -6.49 -9.16
CA ALA A 382 14.84 -6.79 -8.52
C ALA A 382 15.93 -5.74 -8.79
N ALA A 383 16.15 -5.37 -10.06
CA ALA A 383 17.26 -4.53 -10.50
C ALA A 383 16.99 -3.02 -10.39
N LYS A 384 15.74 -2.62 -10.13
CA LYS A 384 15.32 -1.21 -9.93
C LYS A 384 15.79 -0.21 -11.01
N PRO A 385 15.69 -0.50 -12.32
CA PRO A 385 16.03 0.46 -13.38
C PRO A 385 15.23 1.76 -13.27
N LEU A 386 15.82 2.86 -13.72
CA LEU A 386 15.22 4.19 -13.76
C LEU A 386 14.83 4.62 -15.18
N PHE A 387 15.51 4.08 -16.20
CA PHE A 387 15.33 4.44 -17.61
C PHE A 387 15.25 3.19 -18.49
N VAL A 388 14.51 3.26 -19.61
CA VAL A 388 14.46 2.16 -20.60
C VAL A 388 15.81 2.03 -21.33
N SER A 389 16.29 3.15 -21.89
CA SER A 389 17.50 3.23 -22.71
C SER A 389 18.37 4.43 -22.33
N LYS A 390 19.61 4.50 -22.83
CA LYS A 390 20.58 5.54 -22.45
C LYS A 390 20.14 6.94 -22.88
N GLU A 391 19.37 7.03 -23.96
CA GLU A 391 18.91 8.27 -24.58
C GLU A 391 17.85 9.00 -23.73
N LEU A 392 17.25 8.32 -22.76
CA LEU A 392 16.32 8.90 -21.79
C LEU A 392 17.03 9.48 -20.55
N VAL A 393 18.33 9.21 -20.37
CA VAL A 393 19.12 9.78 -19.27
C VAL A 393 19.51 11.21 -19.64
N SER A 394 19.16 12.19 -18.81
CA SER A 394 19.41 13.60 -19.15
C SER A 394 20.91 13.91 -19.21
N ALA A 395 21.33 14.66 -20.23
CA ALA A 395 22.74 15.02 -20.43
C ALA A 395 23.36 15.75 -19.21
N ALA A 396 22.54 16.51 -18.47
CA ALA A 396 22.93 17.14 -17.22
C ALA A 396 23.25 16.10 -16.12
N ALA A 397 22.43 15.06 -15.95
CA ALA A 397 22.72 13.98 -15.01
C ALA A 397 24.00 13.21 -15.41
N VAL A 398 24.20 12.96 -16.71
CA VAL A 398 25.38 12.26 -17.23
C VAL A 398 26.68 13.05 -16.98
N GLU A 399 26.76 14.34 -17.29
CA GLU A 399 28.00 15.10 -17.04
C GLU A 399 28.19 15.45 -15.55
N ASN A 400 27.12 15.62 -14.76
CA ASN A 400 27.22 15.75 -13.30
C ASN A 400 27.88 14.49 -12.68
N GLU A 401 27.38 13.30 -13.04
CA GLU A 401 27.99 12.03 -12.60
C GLU A 401 29.43 11.92 -13.11
N ARG A 402 29.69 12.32 -14.36
CA ARG A 402 31.04 12.33 -14.92
C ARG A 402 31.99 13.28 -14.20
N GLU A 403 31.53 14.44 -13.73
CA GLU A 403 32.32 15.39 -12.94
C GLU A 403 32.64 14.84 -11.54
N ILE A 404 31.65 14.21 -10.88
CA ILE A 404 31.85 13.48 -9.62
C ILE A 404 32.91 12.38 -9.81
N LEU A 405 32.78 11.57 -10.85
CA LEU A 405 33.72 10.49 -11.18
C LEU A 405 35.11 11.01 -11.58
N ARG A 406 35.20 12.15 -12.28
CA ARG A 406 36.45 12.84 -12.64
C ARG A 406 37.17 13.38 -11.41
N THR A 407 36.44 13.98 -10.48
CA THR A 407 36.95 14.46 -9.19
C THR A 407 37.50 13.29 -8.35
N GLN A 408 36.76 12.17 -8.30
CA GLN A 408 37.22 10.91 -7.67
C GLN A 408 38.40 10.26 -8.39
N ALA A 409 38.65 10.57 -9.67
CA ALA A 409 39.80 10.06 -10.41
C ALA A 409 41.07 10.86 -10.12
N GLN A 410 40.97 12.19 -10.02
CA GLN A 410 42.09 13.11 -9.75
C GLN A 410 42.81 12.79 -8.44
N SER A 411 42.08 12.44 -7.38
CA SER A 411 42.66 12.04 -6.08
C SER A 411 43.45 10.72 -6.14
N SER A 412 43.40 9.95 -7.24
CA SER A 412 44.13 8.68 -7.39
C SER A 412 45.55 8.81 -7.95
N GLY A 413 46.02 10.02 -8.29
CA GLY A 413 47.40 10.28 -8.71
C GLY A 413 47.81 9.65 -10.05
N LYS A 414 46.85 9.22 -10.88
CA LYS A 414 47.10 8.55 -12.17
C LYS A 414 47.29 9.56 -13.30
N SER A 415 47.90 9.12 -14.41
CA SER A 415 48.00 9.94 -15.62
C SER A 415 46.62 10.23 -16.22
N GLN A 416 46.47 11.37 -16.90
CA GLN A 416 45.18 11.85 -17.44
C GLN A 416 44.46 10.77 -18.27
N MET A 417 45.16 10.16 -19.23
CA MET A 417 44.59 9.10 -20.08
C MET A 417 44.14 7.85 -19.30
N ALA A 418 44.72 7.56 -18.13
CA ALA A 418 44.28 6.48 -17.25
C ALA A 418 43.10 6.91 -16.37
N MET A 419 43.01 8.19 -15.99
CA MET A 419 41.84 8.76 -15.31
C MET A 419 40.61 8.79 -16.22
N ASP A 420 40.74 9.26 -17.46
CA ASP A 420 39.64 9.35 -18.42
C ASP A 420 39.05 7.95 -18.73
N LYS A 421 39.91 6.94 -18.93
CA LYS A 421 39.48 5.53 -19.09
C LYS A 421 38.79 4.98 -17.83
N MET A 422 39.20 5.42 -16.63
CA MET A 422 38.57 5.01 -15.38
C MET A 422 37.21 5.67 -15.16
N VAL A 423 37.05 6.94 -15.55
CA VAL A 423 35.75 7.64 -15.56
C VAL A 423 34.81 6.95 -16.54
N GLU A 424 35.24 6.69 -17.77
CA GLU A 424 34.42 6.03 -18.80
C GLU A 424 34.00 4.60 -18.39
N GLY A 425 34.89 3.84 -17.73
CA GLY A 425 34.56 2.53 -17.17
C GLY A 425 33.53 2.58 -16.04
N ARG A 426 33.57 3.62 -15.19
CA ARG A 426 32.58 3.81 -14.12
C ARG A 426 31.25 4.34 -14.65
N LEU A 427 31.27 5.25 -15.63
CA LEU A 427 30.06 5.77 -16.29
C LEU A 427 29.30 4.67 -17.04
N ARG A 428 30.02 3.71 -17.62
CA ARG A 428 29.42 2.47 -18.15
C ARG A 428 28.70 1.66 -17.08
N LYS A 429 29.34 1.45 -15.92
CA LYS A 429 28.72 0.75 -14.78
C LYS A 429 27.48 1.50 -14.25
N TYR A 430 27.50 2.83 -14.24
CA TYR A 430 26.32 3.65 -13.92
C TYR A 430 25.16 3.36 -14.90
N PHE A 431 25.42 3.30 -16.21
CA PHE A 431 24.39 2.88 -17.17
C PHE A 431 23.93 1.42 -16.98
N GLU A 432 24.85 0.49 -16.69
CA GLU A 432 24.52 -0.91 -16.31
C GLU A 432 23.69 -1.02 -15.02
N GLU A 433 23.64 0.04 -14.19
CA GLU A 433 22.83 0.12 -12.97
C GLU A 433 21.48 0.82 -13.21
N VAL A 434 21.42 1.94 -13.95
CA VAL A 434 20.19 2.74 -14.08
C VAL A 434 19.36 2.48 -15.35
N VAL A 435 19.92 1.82 -16.37
CA VAL A 435 19.27 1.63 -17.69
C VAL A 435 18.89 0.17 -17.92
N LEU A 436 17.59 -0.12 -18.02
CA LEU A 436 17.02 -1.46 -18.20
C LEU A 436 17.65 -2.23 -19.37
N MET A 437 17.82 -1.60 -20.54
CA MET A 437 18.40 -2.27 -21.72
C MET A 437 19.90 -2.62 -21.57
N GLU A 438 20.61 -2.02 -20.62
CA GLU A 438 22.03 -2.24 -20.37
C GLU A 438 22.27 -3.18 -19.17
N GLN A 439 21.29 -3.28 -18.26
CA GLN A 439 21.32 -4.19 -17.10
C GLN A 439 21.55 -5.65 -17.50
N LYS A 440 22.38 -6.35 -16.72
CA LYS A 440 22.52 -7.81 -16.78
C LYS A 440 21.22 -8.47 -16.33
N TYR A 441 20.79 -9.47 -17.07
CA TYR A 441 19.50 -10.11 -16.84
C TYR A 441 19.54 -10.98 -15.58
N VAL A 442 18.68 -10.68 -14.60
CA VAL A 442 18.69 -11.32 -13.27
C VAL A 442 18.43 -12.84 -13.30
N VAL A 443 17.83 -13.38 -14.37
CA VAL A 443 17.61 -14.82 -14.56
C VAL A 443 18.83 -15.51 -15.23
N ASN A 444 19.65 -14.76 -15.97
CA ASN A 444 20.84 -15.27 -16.65
C ASN A 444 21.87 -14.15 -16.86
N ASP A 445 22.81 -14.03 -15.93
CA ASP A 445 23.81 -12.96 -15.84
C ASP A 445 24.85 -12.96 -16.98
N SER A 446 24.92 -14.05 -17.75
CA SER A 446 25.68 -14.13 -19.01
C SER A 446 25.08 -13.29 -20.15
N THR A 447 23.86 -12.76 -19.98
CA THR A 447 23.13 -11.95 -20.96
C THR A 447 22.66 -10.62 -20.38
N ASN A 448 22.42 -9.63 -21.24
CA ASN A 448 21.72 -8.39 -20.88
C ASN A 448 20.32 -8.34 -21.50
N ILE A 449 19.47 -7.44 -21.01
CA ILE A 449 18.08 -7.33 -21.48
C ILE A 449 17.98 -7.04 -22.98
N LYS A 450 18.93 -6.28 -23.54
CA LYS A 450 19.04 -6.05 -24.99
C LYS A 450 19.25 -7.34 -25.79
N MET A 451 20.05 -8.29 -25.32
CA MET A 451 20.16 -9.62 -25.94
C MET A 451 18.86 -10.41 -25.82
N VAL A 452 18.25 -10.46 -24.64
CA VAL A 452 16.98 -11.16 -24.40
C VAL A 452 15.87 -10.67 -25.35
N LEU A 453 15.77 -9.35 -25.55
CA LEU A 453 14.79 -8.72 -26.45
C LEU A 453 15.10 -8.98 -27.94
N ASN A 454 16.38 -8.99 -28.32
CA ASN A 454 16.81 -9.36 -29.67
C ASN A 454 16.51 -10.83 -29.98
N ASP A 455 16.71 -11.73 -29.02
CA ASP A 455 16.46 -13.17 -29.19
C ASP A 455 14.96 -13.51 -29.16
N LEU A 456 14.17 -12.77 -28.37
CA LEU A 456 12.70 -12.78 -28.50
C LEU A 456 12.27 -12.36 -29.91
N SER A 457 12.82 -11.26 -30.45
CA SER A 457 12.49 -10.77 -31.79
C SER A 457 12.78 -11.84 -32.86
N LYS A 458 13.92 -12.56 -32.77
CA LYS A 458 14.23 -13.70 -33.65
C LYS A 458 13.25 -14.87 -33.48
N LYS A 459 12.84 -15.19 -32.24
CA LYS A 459 11.88 -16.27 -31.92
C LYS A 459 10.47 -15.98 -32.45
N VAL A 460 10.08 -14.71 -32.47
CA VAL A 460 8.74 -14.24 -32.89
C VAL A 460 8.66 -13.95 -34.39
N GLY A 461 9.78 -13.59 -35.03
CA GLY A 461 9.87 -13.29 -36.46
C GLY A 461 9.68 -11.80 -36.81
N CYS A 462 9.17 -11.00 -35.88
CA CYS A 462 9.10 -9.55 -35.96
C CYS A 462 9.94 -8.91 -34.83
N LYS A 463 10.27 -7.63 -34.99
CA LYS A 463 10.94 -6.85 -33.93
C LYS A 463 9.98 -6.63 -32.75
N VAL A 464 10.50 -6.77 -31.54
CA VAL A 464 9.81 -6.45 -30.29
C VAL A 464 10.60 -5.36 -29.55
N THR A 465 9.91 -4.36 -29.04
CA THR A 465 10.48 -3.25 -28.26
C THR A 465 9.85 -3.17 -26.87
N ILE A 466 10.54 -2.56 -25.91
CA ILE A 466 9.94 -2.16 -24.62
C ILE A 466 9.29 -0.80 -24.84
N GLY A 467 7.98 -0.69 -24.61
CA GLY A 467 7.25 0.57 -24.72
C GLY A 467 7.46 1.44 -23.48
N ASN A 468 7.05 0.93 -22.32
CA ASN A 468 7.26 1.57 -21.02
C ASN A 468 7.33 0.52 -19.89
N PHE A 469 7.83 0.90 -18.71
CA PHE A 469 7.76 0.06 -17.52
C PHE A 469 7.41 0.87 -16.27
N ILE A 470 6.94 0.18 -15.25
CA ILE A 470 6.68 0.73 -13.92
C ILE A 470 7.29 -0.20 -12.89
N ARG A 471 7.92 0.39 -11.88
CA ARG A 471 8.22 -0.26 -10.62
C ARG A 471 7.51 0.47 -9.49
N MET A 472 6.92 -0.27 -8.56
CA MET A 472 6.36 0.28 -7.32
C MET A 472 6.77 -0.57 -6.13
N GLU A 473 6.99 0.08 -4.99
CA GLU A 473 7.32 -0.54 -3.71
C GLU A 473 6.49 0.16 -2.61
N VAL A 474 5.80 -0.61 -1.76
CA VAL A 474 4.94 -0.06 -0.70
C VAL A 474 5.75 0.85 0.23
N GLY A 475 5.29 2.08 0.41
CA GLY A 475 5.91 3.05 1.31
C GLY A 475 7.14 3.77 0.73
N GLU A 476 7.51 3.49 -0.52
CA GLU A 476 8.62 4.16 -1.22
C GLU A 476 8.50 5.69 -1.15
N GLY A 477 9.51 6.37 -0.60
CA GLY A 477 9.50 7.83 -0.42
C GLY A 477 8.67 8.34 0.77
N ILE A 478 8.10 7.47 1.60
CA ILE A 478 7.52 7.85 2.90
C ILE A 478 8.59 7.70 3.97
N GLY A 479 8.90 8.78 4.68
CA GLY A 479 9.76 8.73 5.85
C GLY A 479 9.08 7.91 6.95
N ARG A 480 9.59 6.70 7.24
CA ARG A 480 9.21 5.96 8.44
C ARG A 480 9.63 6.78 9.66
N SER A 481 8.68 7.08 10.54
CA SER A 481 9.02 7.51 11.89
C SER A 481 9.66 6.35 12.62
N GLU A 482 10.94 6.47 12.99
CA GLU A 482 11.59 5.50 13.88
C GLU A 482 10.91 5.55 15.25
N THR A 483 9.99 4.60 15.50
CA THR A 483 9.45 4.38 16.83
C THR A 483 10.57 3.85 17.71
N ALA A 484 10.93 4.62 18.74
CA ALA A 484 12.02 4.29 19.67
C ALA A 484 11.62 3.15 20.62
N ASP A 485 11.56 1.94 20.08
CA ASP A 485 10.97 0.71 20.63
C ASP A 485 11.81 0.08 21.78
N GLY A 486 12.38 0.94 22.64
CA GLY A 486 13.28 0.59 23.73
C GLY A 486 13.54 1.69 24.77
N SER A 487 12.95 2.89 24.65
CA SER A 487 13.15 3.99 25.63
C SER A 487 11.90 4.38 26.43
N GLU A 488 10.69 4.09 25.94
CA GLU A 488 9.44 4.51 26.60
C GLU A 488 9.06 3.67 27.85
N ALA A 489 9.86 2.67 28.21
CA ALA A 489 9.62 1.76 29.33
C ALA A 489 9.96 2.32 30.74
N VAL A 490 10.57 3.52 30.84
CA VAL A 490 11.08 4.07 32.11
C VAL A 490 10.33 5.33 32.58
N ALA A 491 9.59 6.01 31.70
CA ALA A 491 8.85 7.25 32.02
C ALA A 491 7.51 7.02 32.76
N GLY A 492 7.26 5.79 33.27
CA GLY A 492 5.97 5.36 33.81
C GLY A 492 5.88 5.20 35.33
N THR A 493 6.94 5.51 36.09
CA THR A 493 6.95 5.36 37.56
C THR A 493 7.65 6.53 38.26
N ALA A 494 6.84 7.49 38.75
CA ALA A 494 7.19 8.51 39.72
C ALA A 494 5.92 8.91 40.50
#